data_AF-A0A923VHU2-F1
#
_entry.id   AF-A0A923VHU2-F1
#
_cell.length_a   1.000
_cell.length_b   1.000
_cell.length_c   1.000
_cell.angle_alpha   90.00
_cell.angle_beta   90.00
_cell.angle_gamma   90.00
#
_symmetry.space_group_name_H-M   'P 1'
#
loop_
_entity.id
_entity.type
_entity.pdbx_description
1 polymer ?
#
loop_
_entity_poly.entity_id
_entity_poly.type
_entity_poly.pdbx_seq_one_letter_code
_entity_poly.pdbx_strand_id
1 'polypeptide(L)'
;MTKLKIQLLTAFLFVATASFAGKPTKISWHFDSFFDNQIYPSYSWAVSQLGNEASGNSAGNFYGDANGQMGAMFDELKAKTKVRIVVESPEIMETSELSFEMAVTRQDFYAYPQIIYKWQNLSTWRQPRPVSILITVYVNDKLVSSQNKIMQVRSINDCPYIAITNKSVMLDLNYVYTSYVNENHPIITDSIIPGIIKEGIIKKITGYQGSTDDVYLQVYAVWDYFNKHNFSYSSLNSYFKGDIQKFPHVSAQYVRTFEEIFHTRQANCVEGTVLMASILMRMGIKPFLITTPSHCYLGFDIDGTGQSTSFVETTLLGEDLSSTDTASQSVCRNYNLTEYDTYLRLTSFGKNTYDNFIWALLVGSGNWTKDADKYDEANEGAVEIVTLENVNETFAKFNYQKISVVKYRELGLLPINH
;
A
#
# COMPACT_ATOMS: atom_id res chain seq x y z
N MET A 1 -0.38 0.00 -25.41
CA MET A 1 -1.14 0.83 -24.45
C MET A 1 -2.49 0.17 -24.17
N THR A 2 -2.43 -1.00 -23.55
CA THR A 2 -3.59 -1.76 -23.10
C THR A 2 -3.99 -1.16 -21.77
N LYS A 3 -5.19 -0.58 -21.68
CA LYS A 3 -5.78 -0.14 -20.41
C LYS A 3 -5.88 -1.34 -19.49
N LEU A 4 -4.89 -1.52 -18.61
CA LEU A 4 -5.00 -2.44 -17.49
C LEU A 4 -6.04 -1.81 -16.57
N LYS A 5 -7.28 -2.26 -16.70
CA LYS A 5 -8.32 -1.96 -15.73
C LYS A 5 -7.81 -2.50 -14.40
N ILE A 6 -7.40 -1.62 -13.49
CA ILE A 6 -7.71 -1.86 -12.07
C ILE A 6 -9.24 -1.75 -11.99
N GLN A 7 -9.93 -2.77 -12.49
CA GLN A 7 -11.06 -3.24 -11.74
C GLN A 7 -10.39 -4.04 -10.65
N LEU A 8 -10.30 -3.48 -9.44
CA LEU A 8 -10.34 -4.33 -8.27
C LEU A 8 -11.59 -5.19 -8.49
N LEU A 9 -11.38 -6.41 -9.00
CA LEU A 9 -12.37 -7.45 -8.89
C LEU A 9 -12.42 -7.71 -7.39
N THR A 10 -13.22 -6.92 -6.66
CA THR A 10 -13.84 -7.42 -5.44
C THR A 10 -14.57 -8.68 -5.87
N ALA A 11 -13.89 -9.81 -5.72
CA ALA A 11 -14.40 -11.12 -6.10
C ALA A 11 -15.45 -11.49 -5.07
N PHE A 12 -16.67 -11.02 -5.29
CA PHE A 12 -17.85 -11.66 -4.72
C PHE A 12 -18.10 -12.95 -5.49
N LEU A 13 -17.24 -13.95 -5.31
CA LEU A 13 -17.48 -15.31 -5.82
C LEU A 13 -18.38 -16.03 -4.82
N PHE A 14 -19.61 -16.39 -5.20
CA PHE A 14 -20.48 -17.24 -4.37
C PHE A 14 -21.04 -18.43 -5.13
N VAL A 15 -21.07 -19.56 -4.41
CA VAL A 15 -21.76 -20.80 -4.76
C VAL A 15 -23.23 -20.63 -4.43
N ALA A 16 -24.11 -20.84 -5.42
CA ALA A 16 -25.55 -20.74 -5.26
C ALA A 16 -26.08 -21.83 -4.33
N THR A 17 -26.79 -21.45 -3.27
CA THR A 17 -27.64 -22.36 -2.49
C THR A 17 -29.10 -21.99 -2.71
N ALA A 18 -29.88 -22.93 -3.23
CA ALA A 18 -31.31 -22.76 -3.44
C ALA A 18 -32.07 -22.89 -2.12
N SER A 19 -33.01 -21.98 -1.84
CA SER A 19 -34.09 -22.25 -0.88
C SER A 19 -35.37 -21.47 -1.16
N PHE A 20 -36.45 -22.06 -0.63
CA PHE A 20 -37.84 -22.00 -1.05
C PHE A 20 -38.58 -20.68 -0.78
N ALA A 21 -39.61 -20.44 -1.60
CA ALA A 21 -40.52 -19.31 -1.56
C ALA A 21 -41.44 -19.26 -0.33
N GLY A 22 -41.70 -18.04 0.19
CA GLY A 22 -42.83 -17.78 1.10
C GLY A 22 -42.91 -16.35 1.69
N LYS A 23 -44.05 -15.67 1.41
CA LYS A 23 -44.57 -14.39 1.97
C LYS A 23 -43.92 -13.08 1.49
N PRO A 24 -44.67 -11.94 1.45
CA PRO A 24 -44.15 -10.66 0.95
C PRO A 24 -43.13 -10.13 1.96
N THR A 25 -41.87 -10.44 1.70
CA THR A 25 -40.74 -10.13 2.57
C THR A 25 -40.46 -8.64 2.51
N LYS A 26 -40.52 -7.99 3.67
CA LYS A 26 -39.79 -6.74 3.92
C LYS A 26 -38.37 -6.95 3.40
N ILE A 27 -37.86 -6.05 2.58
CA ILE A 27 -36.51 -6.18 2.01
C ILE A 27 -35.53 -6.38 3.16
N SER A 28 -34.81 -7.49 3.11
CA SER A 28 -33.83 -7.90 4.10
C SER A 28 -32.47 -7.36 3.67
N TRP A 29 -31.80 -6.66 4.58
CA TRP A 29 -30.49 -6.10 4.35
C TRP A 29 -29.71 -5.99 5.66
N HIS A 30 -28.40 -5.95 5.56
CA HIS A 30 -27.50 -5.76 6.69
C HIS A 30 -26.38 -4.76 6.38
N PHE A 31 -25.92 -4.07 7.42
CA PHE A 31 -24.69 -3.29 7.39
C PHE A 31 -23.53 -4.22 7.03
N ASP A 32 -22.86 -3.90 5.93
CA ASP A 32 -21.71 -4.65 5.45
C ASP A 32 -20.46 -3.77 5.46
N SER A 33 -19.32 -4.40 5.76
CA SER A 33 -18.03 -3.72 5.85
C SER A 33 -16.93 -4.61 5.31
N PHE A 34 -16.07 -4.05 4.48
CA PHE A 34 -14.98 -4.76 3.83
C PHE A 34 -13.91 -5.27 4.81
N PHE A 35 -13.53 -4.46 5.80
CA PHE A 35 -12.47 -4.77 6.77
C PHE A 35 -12.99 -5.24 8.14
N ASP A 36 -14.08 -6.01 8.17
CA ASP A 36 -14.66 -6.55 9.40
C ASP A 36 -14.81 -5.51 10.54
N ASN A 37 -15.72 -4.56 10.34
CA ASN A 37 -16.01 -3.49 11.30
C ASN A 37 -14.84 -2.55 11.59
N GLN A 38 -13.80 -2.57 10.76
CA GLN A 38 -12.72 -1.59 10.80
C GLN A 38 -12.80 -0.65 9.60
N ILE A 39 -12.27 0.57 9.76
CA ILE A 39 -12.05 1.51 8.68
C ILE A 39 -10.56 1.83 8.65
N TYR A 40 -9.93 1.70 7.49
CA TYR A 40 -8.52 2.03 7.28
C TYR A 40 -8.40 3.33 6.47
N PRO A 41 -8.14 4.49 7.12
CA PRO A 41 -8.01 5.75 6.41
C PRO A 41 -6.89 5.75 5.36
N SER A 42 -5.80 5.00 5.60
CA SER A 42 -4.69 4.81 4.67
C SER A 42 -5.14 4.20 3.34
N TYR A 43 -5.95 3.14 3.39
CA TYR A 43 -6.56 2.52 2.22
C TYR A 43 -7.51 3.48 1.50
N SER A 44 -8.47 4.07 2.23
CA SER A 44 -9.42 5.02 1.61
C SER A 44 -8.72 6.22 0.97
N TRP A 45 -7.62 6.70 1.56
CA TRP A 45 -6.84 7.78 0.98
C TRP A 45 -6.23 7.34 -0.35
N ALA A 46 -5.52 6.20 -0.33
CA ALA A 46 -4.82 5.66 -1.48
C ALA A 46 -5.75 5.49 -2.68
N VAL A 47 -6.95 4.94 -2.46
CA VAL A 47 -7.91 4.61 -3.53
C VAL A 47 -8.94 5.70 -3.81
N SER A 48 -8.87 6.85 -3.13
CA SER A 48 -9.91 7.90 -3.19
C SER A 48 -10.22 8.43 -4.60
N GLN A 49 -9.23 8.43 -5.50
CA GLN A 49 -9.41 8.82 -6.92
C GLN A 49 -9.70 7.64 -7.85
N LEU A 50 -9.56 6.40 -7.36
CA LEU A 50 -9.91 5.20 -8.10
C LEU A 50 -11.41 4.89 -8.04
N GLY A 51 -12.09 5.39 -7.00
CA GLY A 51 -13.52 5.25 -6.84
C GLY A 51 -14.28 5.91 -7.98
N ASN A 52 -15.03 5.10 -8.72
CA ASN A 52 -16.08 5.56 -9.61
C ASN A 52 -17.33 4.79 -9.21
N GLU A 53 -18.46 5.47 -9.04
CA GLU A 53 -19.77 4.83 -8.85
C GLU A 53 -20.20 4.18 -10.17
N ALA A 54 -19.50 3.10 -10.53
CA ALA A 54 -19.77 2.35 -11.72
C ALA A 54 -21.01 1.48 -11.50
N SER A 55 -21.85 1.42 -12.53
CA SER A 55 -23.01 0.55 -12.55
C SER A 55 -22.57 -0.91 -12.79
N GLY A 56 -22.26 -1.66 -11.72
CA GLY A 56 -22.08 -3.11 -11.77
C GLY A 56 -20.63 -3.61 -11.70
N ASN A 57 -20.43 -4.75 -11.02
CA ASN A 57 -19.25 -5.62 -11.17
C ASN A 57 -19.51 -6.71 -12.25
N SER A 58 -18.51 -7.54 -12.57
CA SER A 58 -18.65 -8.64 -13.54
C SER A 58 -19.73 -9.66 -13.18
N ALA A 59 -20.00 -9.84 -11.88
CA ALA A 59 -21.08 -10.71 -11.38
C ALA A 59 -22.46 -10.03 -11.44
N GLY A 60 -22.51 -8.71 -11.66
CA GLY A 60 -23.71 -7.90 -11.67
C GLY A 60 -24.44 -7.86 -10.34
N ASN A 61 -23.73 -8.02 -9.22
CA ASN A 61 -24.29 -8.02 -7.85
C ASN A 61 -23.72 -6.90 -6.97
N PHE A 62 -23.23 -5.82 -7.56
CA PHE A 62 -22.62 -4.69 -6.86
C PHE A 62 -22.99 -3.35 -7.49
N TYR A 63 -23.25 -2.33 -6.69
CA TYR A 63 -23.31 -0.92 -7.12
C TYR A 63 -22.51 0.00 -6.20
N GLY A 64 -21.99 1.07 -6.79
CA GLY A 64 -21.27 2.13 -6.08
C GLY A 64 -19.75 2.01 -6.21
N ASP A 65 -19.03 2.42 -5.17
CA ASP A 65 -17.57 2.46 -5.14
C ASP A 65 -16.99 1.08 -4.85
N ALA A 66 -16.36 0.46 -5.86
CA ALA A 66 -15.71 -0.86 -5.75
C ALA A 66 -14.54 -0.90 -4.75
N ASN A 67 -14.01 0.27 -4.35
CA ASN A 67 -12.99 0.40 -3.31
C ASN A 67 -13.58 0.92 -1.99
N GLY A 68 -14.91 0.97 -1.88
CA GLY A 68 -15.60 1.37 -0.66
C GLY A 68 -15.37 0.37 0.48
N GLN A 69 -15.35 0.87 1.71
CA GLN A 69 -15.13 0.02 2.88
C GLN A 69 -16.42 -0.41 3.58
N MET A 70 -17.56 0.18 3.22
CA MET A 70 -18.83 -0.05 3.91
C MET A 70 -20.03 0.29 3.03
N GLY A 71 -21.14 -0.35 3.34
CA GLY A 71 -22.42 -0.10 2.70
C GLY A 71 -23.50 -1.06 3.18
N ALA A 72 -24.44 -1.37 2.30
CA ALA A 72 -25.48 -2.35 2.58
C ALA A 72 -25.31 -3.59 1.69
N MET A 73 -25.53 -4.75 2.29
CA MET A 73 -25.75 -6.00 1.57
C MET A 73 -27.23 -6.37 1.67
N PHE A 74 -27.83 -6.71 0.54
CA PHE A 74 -29.21 -7.12 0.41
C PHE A 74 -29.28 -8.59 0.04
N ASP A 75 -30.09 -9.36 0.76
CA ASP A 75 -30.25 -10.80 0.49
C ASP A 75 -30.84 -11.03 -0.91
N GLU A 76 -31.81 -10.21 -1.30
CA GLU A 76 -32.39 -10.18 -2.66
C GLU A 76 -32.89 -8.78 -3.02
N LEU A 77 -32.57 -8.33 -4.23
CA LEU A 77 -33.18 -7.17 -4.87
C LEU A 77 -33.83 -7.58 -6.19
N LYS A 78 -35.13 -7.31 -6.34
CA LYS A 78 -35.90 -7.64 -7.55
C LYS A 78 -35.68 -6.60 -8.64
N ALA A 79 -35.84 -7.00 -9.90
CA ALA A 79 -35.85 -6.06 -11.03
C ALA A 79 -36.83 -4.89 -10.79
N LYS A 80 -36.47 -3.70 -11.26
CA LYS A 80 -37.18 -2.41 -11.10
C LYS A 80 -37.28 -1.89 -9.66
N THR A 81 -36.59 -2.52 -8.71
CA THR A 81 -36.48 -1.98 -7.35
C THR A 81 -35.56 -0.77 -7.37
N LYS A 82 -36.06 0.38 -6.91
CA LYS A 82 -35.25 1.58 -6.68
C LYS A 82 -34.71 1.55 -5.26
N VAL A 83 -33.40 1.66 -5.11
CA VAL A 83 -32.72 1.64 -3.81
C VAL A 83 -31.98 2.96 -3.65
N ARG A 84 -32.09 3.54 -2.46
CA ARG A 84 -31.30 4.70 -2.04
C ARG A 84 -30.71 4.44 -0.65
N ILE A 85 -29.41 4.62 -0.52
CA ILE A 85 -28.66 4.35 0.70
C ILE A 85 -27.97 5.63 1.12
N VAL A 86 -28.14 6.00 2.37
CA VAL A 86 -27.50 7.18 2.97
C VAL A 86 -26.60 6.71 4.09
N VAL A 87 -25.32 7.12 4.06
CA VAL A 87 -24.30 6.77 5.06
C VAL A 87 -23.83 8.04 5.74
N GLU A 88 -23.81 8.02 7.07
CA GLU A 88 -23.53 9.19 7.90
C GLU A 88 -22.61 8.84 9.06
N SER A 89 -21.59 9.67 9.27
CA SER A 89 -20.82 9.71 10.52
C SER A 89 -20.16 11.08 10.70
N PRO A 90 -20.73 11.96 11.55
CA PRO A 90 -20.28 13.35 11.65
C PRO A 90 -18.79 13.53 11.95
N GLU A 91 -18.16 12.58 12.64
CA GLU A 91 -16.75 12.65 13.05
C GLU A 91 -15.78 12.46 11.87
N ILE A 92 -16.12 11.59 10.91
CA ILE A 92 -15.15 11.08 9.92
C ILE A 92 -15.57 11.26 8.46
N MET A 93 -16.82 11.60 8.17
CA MET A 93 -17.33 11.77 6.81
C MET A 93 -18.44 12.83 6.74
N GLU A 94 -18.69 13.36 5.55
CA GLU A 94 -19.95 14.02 5.23
C GLU A 94 -21.04 12.99 4.91
N THR A 95 -22.29 13.42 4.84
CA THR A 95 -23.39 12.55 4.38
C THR A 95 -23.13 12.12 2.93
N SER A 96 -22.99 10.80 2.73
CA SER A 96 -22.82 10.18 1.42
C SER A 96 -24.08 9.42 1.02
N GLU A 97 -24.43 9.44 -0.27
CA GLU A 97 -25.62 8.76 -0.80
C GLU A 97 -25.27 7.95 -2.05
N LEU A 98 -25.92 6.79 -2.21
CA LEU A 98 -25.96 6.03 -3.46
C LEU A 98 -27.42 5.73 -3.82
N SER A 99 -27.79 6.00 -5.07
CA SER A 99 -29.14 5.75 -5.60
C SER A 99 -29.06 4.97 -6.91
N PHE A 100 -29.85 3.89 -7.04
CA PHE A 100 -29.88 3.07 -8.26
C PHE A 100 -31.23 2.35 -8.47
N GLU A 101 -31.46 1.88 -9.69
CA GLU A 101 -32.58 0.98 -10.02
C GLU A 101 -32.05 -0.36 -10.55
N MET A 102 -32.64 -1.46 -10.07
CA MET A 102 -32.23 -2.80 -10.47
C MET A 102 -32.71 -3.15 -11.88
N ALA A 103 -31.79 -3.47 -12.79
CA ALA A 103 -32.16 -3.94 -14.13
C ALA A 103 -32.73 -5.38 -14.10
N VAL A 104 -32.16 -6.25 -13.26
CA VAL A 104 -32.51 -7.66 -13.12
C VAL A 104 -32.56 -8.06 -11.65
N THR A 105 -33.29 -9.12 -11.32
CA THR A 105 -33.29 -9.67 -9.96
C THR A 105 -31.92 -10.26 -9.63
N ARG A 106 -31.41 -9.94 -8.44
CA ARG A 106 -30.13 -10.43 -7.92
C ARG A 106 -30.26 -10.81 -6.46
N GLN A 107 -29.54 -11.84 -6.07
CA GLN A 107 -29.30 -12.22 -4.68
C GLN A 107 -27.92 -11.73 -4.26
N ASP A 108 -27.69 -11.63 -2.95
CA ASP A 108 -26.41 -11.19 -2.35
C ASP A 108 -25.87 -9.92 -3.03
N PHE A 109 -26.69 -8.88 -3.01
CA PHE A 109 -26.42 -7.62 -3.72
C PHE A 109 -25.76 -6.60 -2.80
N TYR A 110 -24.64 -6.06 -3.21
CA TYR A 110 -23.84 -5.11 -2.43
C TYR A 110 -24.00 -3.71 -2.99
N ALA A 111 -24.10 -2.73 -2.09
CA ALA A 111 -24.24 -1.34 -2.48
C ALA A 111 -23.45 -0.44 -1.54
N TYR A 112 -22.32 0.07 -2.05
CA TYR A 112 -21.33 0.82 -1.28
C TYR A 112 -21.25 2.25 -1.83
N PRO A 113 -21.80 3.25 -1.14
CA PRO A 113 -21.71 4.64 -1.59
C PRO A 113 -20.27 5.14 -1.63
N GLN A 114 -19.97 6.07 -2.53
CA GLN A 114 -18.69 6.78 -2.46
C GLN A 114 -18.67 7.66 -1.20
N ILE A 115 -17.79 7.33 -0.26
CA ILE A 115 -17.71 8.01 1.04
C ILE A 115 -16.90 9.30 0.91
N ILE A 116 -17.50 10.42 1.33
CA ILE A 116 -16.85 11.73 1.38
C ILE A 116 -16.17 11.88 2.74
N TYR A 117 -14.94 11.37 2.85
CA TYR A 117 -14.18 11.39 4.10
C TYR A 117 -13.70 12.79 4.52
N LYS A 118 -13.73 13.05 5.83
CA LYS A 118 -13.18 14.27 6.45
C LYS A 118 -11.68 14.13 6.67
N TRP A 119 -10.92 14.31 5.60
CA TRP A 119 -9.47 14.11 5.61
C TRP A 119 -8.72 14.99 6.61
N GLN A 120 -9.17 16.22 6.85
CA GLN A 120 -8.60 17.11 7.88
C GLN A 120 -8.64 16.50 9.29
N ASN A 121 -9.62 15.64 9.57
CA ASN A 121 -9.73 14.94 10.85
C ASN A 121 -8.91 13.65 10.80
N LEU A 122 -9.21 12.78 9.84
CA LEU A 122 -8.68 11.41 9.78
C LEU A 122 -7.15 11.37 9.69
N SER A 123 -6.55 12.32 9.00
CA SER A 123 -5.09 12.36 8.86
C SER A 123 -4.34 12.70 10.14
N THR A 124 -5.02 13.23 11.16
CA THR A 124 -4.43 13.55 12.47
C THR A 124 -4.56 12.40 13.46
N TRP A 125 -5.31 11.33 13.11
CA TRP A 125 -5.59 10.23 14.02
C TRP A 125 -4.40 9.26 14.04
N ARG A 126 -3.79 9.12 15.23
CA ARG A 126 -2.64 8.23 15.47
C ARG A 126 -2.99 6.96 16.22
N GLN A 127 -4.20 6.87 16.76
CA GLN A 127 -4.68 5.75 17.55
C GLN A 127 -6.05 5.32 17.05
N PRO A 128 -6.37 4.02 17.05
CA PRO A 128 -7.69 3.55 16.68
C PRO A 128 -8.79 4.10 17.60
N ARG A 129 -9.95 4.43 17.04
CA ARG A 129 -11.11 4.96 17.78
C ARG A 129 -12.41 4.27 17.36
N PRO A 130 -13.31 3.94 18.30
CA PRO A 130 -14.66 3.52 17.95
C PRO A 130 -15.46 4.73 17.44
N VAL A 131 -16.11 4.57 16.29
CA VAL A 131 -16.94 5.60 15.66
C VAL A 131 -18.29 5.00 15.27
N SER A 132 -19.36 5.77 15.49
CA SER A 132 -20.71 5.37 15.11
C SER A 132 -20.97 5.68 13.63
N ILE A 133 -21.38 4.68 12.86
CA ILE A 133 -21.77 4.80 11.46
C ILE A 133 -23.25 4.45 11.32
N LEU A 134 -24.03 5.38 10.78
CA LEU A 134 -25.44 5.18 10.49
C LEU A 134 -25.61 4.91 8.99
N ILE A 135 -26.30 3.81 8.66
CA ILE A 135 -26.76 3.53 7.29
C ILE A 135 -28.28 3.53 7.28
N THR A 136 -28.87 4.36 6.41
CA THR A 136 -30.31 4.44 6.20
C THR A 136 -30.65 3.97 4.80
N VAL A 137 -31.59 3.02 4.70
CA VAL A 137 -32.00 2.41 3.42
C VAL A 137 -33.43 2.79 3.09
N TYR A 138 -33.60 3.31 1.87
CA TYR A 138 -34.89 3.58 1.25
C TYR A 138 -35.07 2.67 0.05
N VAL A 139 -36.29 2.15 -0.11
CA VAL A 139 -36.68 1.38 -1.29
C VAL A 139 -37.99 1.91 -1.84
N ASN A 140 -38.00 2.19 -3.16
CA ASN A 140 -39.13 2.80 -3.86
C ASN A 140 -39.63 4.04 -3.10
N ASP A 141 -38.68 4.90 -2.73
CA ASP A 141 -38.87 6.17 -2.01
C ASP A 141 -39.47 6.04 -0.59
N LYS A 142 -39.54 4.82 -0.04
CA LYS A 142 -40.00 4.56 1.32
C LYS A 142 -38.87 4.10 2.21
N LEU A 143 -38.78 4.65 3.41
CA LEU A 143 -37.84 4.20 4.44
C LEU A 143 -38.11 2.73 4.78
N VAL A 144 -37.07 1.88 4.67
CA VAL A 144 -37.13 0.47 5.08
C VAL A 144 -36.69 0.33 6.54
N SER A 145 -35.49 0.84 6.84
CA SER A 145 -34.90 0.92 8.18
C SER A 145 -33.59 1.70 8.16
N SER A 146 -33.10 2.03 9.35
CA SER A 146 -31.72 2.48 9.57
C SER A 146 -31.01 1.51 10.51
N GLN A 147 -29.72 1.26 10.29
CA GLN A 147 -28.86 0.48 11.18
C GLN A 147 -27.68 1.35 11.60
N ASN A 148 -27.42 1.39 12.90
CA ASN A 148 -26.24 2.04 13.46
C ASN A 148 -25.23 0.96 13.89
N LYS A 149 -23.97 1.13 13.50
CA LYS A 149 -22.89 0.21 13.88
C LYS A 149 -21.70 0.99 14.42
N ILE A 150 -21.13 0.52 15.51
CA ILE A 150 -19.85 1.02 16.01
C ILE A 150 -18.74 0.29 15.24
N MET A 151 -17.91 1.06 14.54
CA MET A 151 -16.75 0.56 13.80
C MET A 151 -15.47 1.12 14.40
N GLN A 152 -14.37 0.38 14.29
CA GLN A 152 -13.06 0.85 14.71
C GLN A 152 -12.35 1.54 13.55
N VAL A 153 -12.24 2.86 13.61
CA VAL A 153 -11.43 3.63 12.66
C VAL A 153 -9.97 3.52 13.09
N ARG A 154 -9.11 3.09 12.18
CA ARG A 154 -7.67 2.90 12.39
C ARG A 154 -6.88 4.20 12.25
N SER A 155 -5.61 4.16 12.63
CA SER A 155 -4.68 5.26 12.36
C SER A 155 -4.46 5.41 10.85
N ILE A 156 -4.18 6.64 10.39
CA ILE A 156 -3.65 6.84 9.02
C ILE A 156 -2.31 6.13 8.82
N ASN A 157 -1.60 5.81 9.91
CA ASN A 157 -0.36 5.04 9.89
C ASN A 157 -0.58 3.52 9.84
N ASP A 158 -1.79 3.02 10.05
CA ASP A 158 -2.06 1.58 9.92
C ASP A 158 -2.31 1.26 8.44
N CYS A 159 -1.30 0.76 7.73
CA CYS A 159 -1.37 0.38 6.32
C CYS A 159 -1.85 -1.08 6.19
N PRO A 160 -3.07 -1.36 5.70
CA PRO A 160 -3.47 -2.73 5.42
C PRO A 160 -2.70 -3.25 4.19
N TYR A 161 -2.25 -4.51 4.26
CA TYR A 161 -1.52 -5.14 3.16
C TYR A 161 -2.08 -6.51 2.76
N ILE A 162 -2.88 -7.15 3.63
CA ILE A 162 -3.71 -8.31 3.30
C ILE A 162 -5.07 -8.16 3.98
N ALA A 163 -6.13 -8.53 3.29
CA ALA A 163 -7.46 -8.72 3.89
C ALA A 163 -7.99 -10.12 3.54
N ILE A 164 -8.64 -10.77 4.50
CA ILE A 164 -9.39 -12.00 4.32
C ILE A 164 -10.83 -11.73 4.74
N THR A 165 -11.75 -11.83 3.79
CA THR A 165 -13.16 -11.57 4.05
C THR A 165 -13.80 -12.71 4.85
N ASN A 166 -15.00 -12.48 5.39
CA ASN A 166 -15.82 -13.52 6.03
C ASN A 166 -16.25 -14.66 5.08
N LYS A 167 -16.02 -14.45 3.78
CA LYS A 167 -16.27 -15.38 2.68
C LYS A 167 -15.04 -16.20 2.31
N SER A 168 -13.99 -16.15 3.14
CA SER A 168 -12.70 -16.81 2.92
C SER A 168 -12.04 -16.40 1.61
N VAL A 169 -12.15 -15.12 1.25
CA VAL A 169 -11.47 -14.54 0.09
C VAL A 169 -10.33 -13.67 0.60
N MET A 170 -9.09 -14.01 0.23
CA MET A 170 -7.90 -13.22 0.50
C MET A 170 -7.68 -12.22 -0.64
N LEU A 171 -7.33 -10.98 -0.29
CA LEU A 171 -7.00 -9.90 -1.22
C LEU A 171 -5.59 -9.37 -0.91
N ASP A 172 -4.80 -9.20 -1.97
CA ASP A 172 -3.55 -8.46 -1.92
C ASP A 172 -3.83 -6.95 -1.84
N LEU A 173 -3.29 -6.31 -0.81
CA LEU A 173 -3.34 -4.86 -0.59
C LEU A 173 -1.95 -4.25 -0.45
N ASN A 174 -0.87 -4.99 -0.77
CA ASN A 174 0.50 -4.47 -0.63
C ASN A 174 0.74 -3.18 -1.41
N TYR A 175 -0.01 -2.95 -2.50
CA TYR A 175 0.05 -1.71 -3.26
C TYR A 175 -0.29 -0.45 -2.44
N VAL A 176 -1.02 -0.59 -1.33
CA VAL A 176 -1.33 0.53 -0.43
C VAL A 176 -0.06 1.13 0.17
N TYR A 177 1.05 0.37 0.30
CA TYR A 177 2.34 0.92 0.71
C TYR A 177 2.82 2.06 -0.19
N THR A 178 2.46 2.07 -1.47
CA THR A 178 2.83 3.15 -2.40
C THR A 178 2.18 4.48 -2.07
N SER A 179 1.14 4.50 -1.22
CA SER A 179 0.56 5.75 -0.69
C SER A 179 1.47 6.42 0.34
N TYR A 180 2.42 5.71 0.95
CA TYR A 180 3.41 6.31 1.88
C TYR A 180 4.67 6.80 1.16
N VAL A 181 4.79 6.54 -0.14
CA VAL A 181 5.78 7.23 -0.98
C VAL A 181 5.21 8.62 -1.23
N ASN A 182 5.90 9.69 -0.85
CA ASN A 182 5.45 11.07 -1.05
C ASN A 182 6.52 11.88 -1.78
N GLU A 183 6.61 11.67 -3.08
CA GLU A 183 7.60 12.32 -3.96
C GLU A 183 7.42 13.84 -4.09
N ASN A 184 6.25 14.37 -3.70
CA ASN A 184 5.97 15.80 -3.74
C ASN A 184 6.13 16.49 -2.38
N HIS A 185 6.65 15.78 -1.37
CA HIS A 185 6.83 16.35 -0.04
C HIS A 185 7.84 17.53 -0.07
N PRO A 186 7.49 18.72 0.47
CA PRO A 186 8.34 19.91 0.40
C PRO A 186 9.76 19.72 0.96
N ILE A 187 9.90 18.96 2.07
CA ILE A 187 11.22 18.62 2.65
C ILE A 187 12.20 18.04 1.60
N ILE A 188 11.70 17.29 0.60
CA ILE A 188 12.55 16.73 -0.45
C ILE A 188 13.21 17.84 -1.26
N THR A 189 12.43 18.83 -1.74
CA THR A 189 12.96 19.93 -2.54
C THR A 189 13.67 21.00 -1.71
N ASP A 190 13.20 21.23 -0.49
CA ASP A 190 13.60 22.40 0.28
C ASP A 190 14.83 22.10 1.14
N SER A 191 15.05 20.83 1.49
CA SER A 191 16.12 20.41 2.40
C SER A 191 16.98 19.28 1.85
N ILE A 192 16.38 18.17 1.42
CA ILE A 192 17.12 16.94 1.08
C ILE A 192 17.93 17.12 -0.21
N ILE A 193 17.28 17.51 -1.31
CA ILE A 193 17.96 17.71 -2.60
C ILE A 193 19.07 18.77 -2.49
N PRO A 194 18.83 19.98 -1.91
CA PRO A 194 19.90 20.95 -1.69
C PRO A 194 21.05 20.39 -0.85
N GLY A 195 20.74 19.60 0.19
CA GLY A 195 21.73 18.91 1.01
C GLY A 195 22.58 17.94 0.19
N ILE A 196 21.95 17.08 -0.61
CA ILE A 196 22.62 16.13 -1.51
C ILE A 196 23.56 16.86 -2.48
N ILE A 197 23.11 17.94 -3.13
CA ILE A 197 23.94 18.71 -4.06
C ILE A 197 25.13 19.37 -3.33
N LYS A 198 24.93 19.85 -2.10
CA LYS A 198 25.97 20.48 -1.29
C LYS A 198 27.08 19.48 -0.90
N GLU A 199 26.75 18.22 -0.65
CA GLU A 199 27.74 17.17 -0.37
C GLU A 199 28.66 16.89 -1.56
N GLY A 200 28.24 17.23 -2.78
CA GLY A 200 29.09 17.21 -3.96
C GLY A 200 29.31 15.84 -4.61
N ILE A 201 28.68 14.77 -4.10
CA ILE A 201 28.67 13.43 -4.74
C ILE A 201 28.07 13.54 -6.15
N ILE A 202 26.98 14.28 -6.29
CA ILE A 202 26.37 14.64 -7.57
C ILE A 202 26.27 16.16 -7.69
N LYS A 203 26.44 16.69 -8.91
CA LYS A 203 26.35 18.14 -9.18
C LYS A 203 24.93 18.62 -9.50
N LYS A 204 24.09 17.71 -10.00
CA LYS A 204 22.70 17.92 -10.36
C LYS A 204 22.00 16.58 -10.41
N ILE A 205 20.67 16.60 -10.32
CA ILE A 205 19.82 15.45 -10.61
C ILE A 205 19.74 15.29 -12.13
N THR A 206 19.98 14.09 -12.63
CA THR A 206 19.92 13.75 -14.07
C THR A 206 18.89 12.67 -14.37
N GLY A 207 18.38 11.94 -13.36
CA GLY A 207 17.53 10.77 -13.58
C GLY A 207 18.25 9.79 -14.50
N TYR A 208 17.68 9.53 -15.67
CA TYR A 208 18.21 8.62 -16.70
C TYR A 208 18.97 9.31 -17.85
N GLN A 209 19.30 10.60 -17.73
CA GLN A 209 20.01 11.33 -18.80
C GLN A 209 21.52 11.03 -18.88
N GLY A 210 22.03 10.19 -17.96
CA GLY A 210 23.43 9.78 -17.88
C GLY A 210 23.61 8.28 -18.15
N SER A 211 24.69 7.72 -17.63
CA SER A 211 24.94 6.27 -17.65
C SER A 211 24.24 5.57 -16.47
N THR A 212 24.27 4.24 -16.47
CA THR A 212 23.88 3.43 -15.31
C THR A 212 24.70 3.78 -14.06
N ASP A 213 25.98 4.10 -14.22
CA ASP A 213 26.87 4.53 -13.13
C ASP A 213 26.37 5.85 -12.51
N ASP A 214 25.84 6.76 -13.33
CA ASP A 214 25.23 8.01 -12.84
C ASP A 214 23.94 7.77 -12.04
N VAL A 215 23.19 6.71 -12.36
CA VAL A 215 22.01 6.30 -11.57
C VAL A 215 22.46 5.76 -10.21
N TYR A 216 23.46 4.87 -10.17
CA TYR A 216 24.04 4.39 -8.91
C TYR A 216 24.59 5.53 -8.05
N LEU A 217 25.27 6.49 -8.66
CA LEU A 217 25.82 7.66 -7.97
C LEU A 217 24.72 8.53 -7.35
N GLN A 218 23.60 8.72 -8.06
CA GLN A 218 22.42 9.43 -7.56
C GLN A 218 21.75 8.69 -6.39
N VAL A 219 21.58 7.37 -6.48
CA VAL A 219 21.01 6.56 -5.39
C VAL A 219 21.94 6.55 -4.18
N TYR A 220 23.25 6.44 -4.40
CA TYR A 220 24.25 6.54 -3.35
C TYR A 220 24.20 7.91 -2.65
N ALA A 221 24.02 9.00 -3.39
CA ALA A 221 23.95 10.33 -2.79
C ALA A 221 22.74 10.48 -1.83
N VAL A 222 21.61 9.83 -2.13
CA VAL A 222 20.46 9.75 -1.21
C VAL A 222 20.81 8.92 0.04
N TRP A 223 21.46 7.77 -0.14
CA TRP A 223 21.92 6.92 0.95
C TRP A 223 22.90 7.64 1.89
N ASP A 224 23.90 8.31 1.32
CA ASP A 224 24.91 9.08 2.05
C ASP A 224 24.28 10.21 2.85
N TYR A 225 23.34 10.95 2.25
CA TYR A 225 22.59 12.00 2.94
C TYR A 225 21.97 11.45 4.23
N PHE A 226 21.25 10.33 4.16
CA PHE A 226 20.61 9.77 5.34
C PHE A 226 21.58 9.26 6.40
N ASN A 227 22.70 8.64 5.99
CA ASN A 227 23.74 8.22 6.93
C ASN A 227 24.34 9.42 7.68
N LYS A 228 24.66 10.51 6.98
CA LYS A 228 25.21 11.74 7.59
C LYS A 228 24.21 12.47 8.49
N HIS A 229 22.91 12.30 8.24
CA HIS A 229 21.85 12.88 9.04
C HIS A 229 21.33 11.96 10.16
N ASN A 230 22.08 10.89 10.47
CA ASN A 230 21.81 9.96 11.57
C ASN A 230 20.45 9.25 11.49
N PHE A 231 20.05 8.86 10.29
CA PHE A 231 18.93 7.93 10.13
C PHE A 231 19.38 6.52 10.49
N SER A 232 18.58 5.80 11.27
CA SER A 232 18.87 4.43 11.68
C SER A 232 17.66 3.51 11.55
N TYR A 233 17.91 2.22 11.38
CA TYR A 233 16.86 1.22 11.46
C TYR A 233 16.28 1.12 12.89
N SER A 234 14.97 0.95 12.98
CA SER A 234 14.26 0.71 14.24
C SER A 234 13.02 -0.14 13.99
N SER A 235 13.02 -1.38 14.48
CA SER A 235 11.88 -2.27 14.39
C SER A 235 10.89 -1.97 15.52
N LEU A 236 9.79 -1.29 15.17
CA LEU A 236 8.63 -1.23 16.06
C LEU A 236 7.76 -2.46 15.82
N ASN A 237 7.36 -3.13 16.91
CA ASN A 237 6.42 -4.24 16.82
C ASN A 237 5.07 -3.74 16.31
N SER A 238 4.63 -4.25 15.16
CA SER A 238 3.26 -4.07 14.67
C SER A 238 2.35 -5.06 15.40
N TYR A 239 1.43 -4.57 16.24
CA TYR A 239 0.45 -5.40 16.96
C TYR A 239 -0.61 -6.04 16.06
N PHE A 240 -0.61 -5.76 14.76
CA PHE A 240 -1.67 -6.15 13.82
C PHE A 240 -1.28 -7.32 12.88
N LYS A 241 -0.21 -8.06 13.22
CA LYS A 241 0.14 -9.36 12.63
C LYS A 241 -0.63 -10.51 13.29
N GLY A 242 -1.95 -10.39 13.38
CA GLY A 242 -2.78 -11.39 14.06
C GLY A 242 -2.71 -12.77 13.39
N ASP A 243 -3.36 -13.76 13.99
CA ASP A 243 -3.46 -15.10 13.44
C ASP A 243 -4.29 -15.10 12.14
N ILE A 244 -3.61 -15.27 11.00
CA ILE A 244 -4.23 -15.29 9.67
C ILE A 244 -5.15 -16.50 9.47
N GLN A 245 -5.16 -17.49 10.37
CA GLN A 245 -6.08 -18.63 10.30
C GLN A 245 -7.47 -18.33 10.88
N LYS A 246 -7.71 -17.11 11.38
CA LYS A 246 -9.02 -16.65 11.87
C LYS A 246 -9.65 -15.72 10.84
N PHE A 247 -10.79 -16.12 10.28
CA PHE A 247 -11.51 -15.32 9.29
C PHE A 247 -12.75 -14.66 9.91
N PRO A 248 -13.08 -13.42 9.51
CA PRO A 248 -12.30 -12.50 8.67
C PRO A 248 -10.99 -12.02 9.34
N HIS A 249 -10.04 -11.54 8.55
CA HIS A 249 -8.74 -11.06 9.01
C HIS A 249 -8.31 -9.80 8.24
N VAL A 250 -7.58 -8.89 8.88
CA VAL A 250 -6.86 -7.82 8.20
C VAL A 250 -5.46 -7.71 8.78
N SER A 251 -4.45 -7.91 7.94
CA SER A 251 -3.06 -7.69 8.32
C SER A 251 -2.68 -6.25 7.96
N ALA A 252 -2.12 -5.54 8.94
CA ALA A 252 -1.70 -4.16 8.77
C ALA A 252 -0.32 -3.91 9.37
N GLN A 253 0.42 -2.98 8.75
CA GLN A 253 1.73 -2.53 9.20
C GLN A 253 1.63 -1.06 9.61
N TYR A 254 2.21 -0.72 10.77
CA TYR A 254 2.36 0.68 11.15
C TYR A 254 3.47 1.32 10.32
N VAL A 255 3.11 2.34 9.53
CA VAL A 255 4.00 3.10 8.65
C VAL A 255 3.84 4.58 8.95
N ARG A 256 4.90 5.20 9.45
CA ARG A 256 4.97 6.66 9.63
C ARG A 256 4.92 7.39 8.29
N THR A 257 4.33 8.58 8.31
CA THR A 257 4.37 9.53 7.18
C THR A 257 5.80 10.01 6.93
N PHE A 258 6.05 10.61 5.76
CA PHE A 258 7.37 11.12 5.40
C PHE A 258 7.93 12.08 6.46
N GLU A 259 7.11 13.05 6.90
CA GLU A 259 7.51 14.02 7.93
C GLU A 259 7.85 13.35 9.26
N GLU A 260 7.05 12.38 9.71
CA GLU A 260 7.29 11.64 10.95
C GLU A 260 8.59 10.84 10.92
N ILE A 261 8.88 10.15 9.80
CA ILE A 261 10.14 9.43 9.61
C ILE A 261 11.30 10.43 9.64
N PHE A 262 11.18 11.55 8.93
CA PHE A 262 12.22 12.58 8.86
C PHE A 262 12.52 13.21 10.22
N HIS A 263 11.50 13.48 11.03
CA HIS A 263 11.65 14.03 12.38
C HIS A 263 12.27 13.04 13.36
N THR A 264 11.83 11.78 13.32
CA THR A 264 12.30 10.76 14.28
C THR A 264 13.65 10.16 13.90
N ARG A 265 14.05 10.27 12.63
CA ARG A 265 15.28 9.68 12.06
C ARG A 265 15.41 8.18 12.31
N GLN A 266 14.28 7.51 12.49
CA GLN A 266 14.19 6.08 12.71
C GLN A 266 13.23 5.51 11.69
N ALA A 267 13.59 4.38 11.09
CA ALA A 267 12.74 3.74 10.09
C ALA A 267 12.73 2.22 10.27
N ASN A 268 11.54 1.62 10.20
CA ASN A 268 11.42 0.18 9.95
C ASN A 268 11.67 -0.12 8.45
N CYS A 269 11.57 -1.40 8.06
CA CYS A 269 11.91 -1.85 6.71
C CYS A 269 11.02 -1.21 5.62
N VAL A 270 9.72 -1.07 5.90
CA VAL A 270 8.78 -0.39 4.99
C VAL A 270 9.07 1.11 4.95
N GLU A 271 9.23 1.74 6.12
CA GLU A 271 9.47 3.18 6.25
C GLU A 271 10.76 3.63 5.53
N GLY A 272 11.86 2.88 5.68
CA GLY A 272 13.13 3.19 5.01
C GLY A 272 13.00 3.07 3.50
N THR A 273 12.26 2.06 3.05
CA THR A 273 11.97 1.83 1.63
C THR A 273 11.13 2.95 1.02
N VAL A 274 10.00 3.34 1.65
CA VAL A 274 9.15 4.40 1.12
C VAL A 274 9.81 5.78 1.20
N LEU A 275 10.65 6.03 2.21
CA LEU A 275 11.44 7.26 2.35
C LEU A 275 12.41 7.43 1.17
N MET A 276 13.22 6.41 0.89
CA MET A 276 14.14 6.45 -0.26
C MET A 276 13.37 6.49 -1.59
N ALA A 277 12.32 5.68 -1.74
CA ALA A 277 11.49 5.67 -2.95
C ALA A 277 10.88 7.06 -3.25
N SER A 278 10.49 7.82 -2.22
CA SER A 278 9.92 9.17 -2.39
C SER A 278 10.93 10.11 -3.06
N ILE A 279 12.19 10.05 -2.61
CA ILE A 279 13.26 10.89 -3.14
C ILE A 279 13.66 10.43 -4.54
N LEU A 280 13.79 9.12 -4.76
CA LEU A 280 14.10 8.57 -6.08
C LEU A 280 13.04 8.94 -7.12
N MET A 281 11.75 8.80 -6.79
CA MET A 281 10.64 9.26 -7.65
C MET A 281 10.79 10.76 -7.98
N ARG A 282 11.09 11.59 -6.98
CA ARG A 282 11.31 13.03 -7.18
C ARG A 282 12.53 13.33 -8.05
N MET A 283 13.56 12.50 -7.98
CA MET A 283 14.76 12.57 -8.82
C MET A 283 14.55 12.00 -10.23
N GLY A 284 13.38 11.44 -10.52
CA GLY A 284 13.08 10.82 -11.81
C GLY A 284 13.64 9.40 -11.97
N ILE A 285 14.04 8.75 -10.88
CA ILE A 285 14.47 7.35 -10.82
C ILE A 285 13.28 6.51 -10.33
N LYS A 286 12.87 5.51 -11.11
CA LYS A 286 11.70 4.67 -10.83
C LYS A 286 12.03 3.64 -9.75
N PRO A 287 11.41 3.71 -8.55
CA PRO A 287 11.60 2.74 -7.51
C PRO A 287 10.53 1.65 -7.52
N PHE A 288 10.88 0.53 -6.91
CA PHE A 288 10.01 -0.60 -6.61
C PHE A 288 10.05 -0.85 -5.10
N LEU A 289 8.89 -1.11 -4.49
CA LEU A 289 8.84 -1.66 -3.14
C LEU A 289 8.89 -3.17 -3.27
N ILE A 290 9.96 -3.79 -2.75
CA ILE A 290 10.08 -5.25 -2.76
C ILE A 290 9.61 -5.76 -1.42
N THR A 291 8.60 -6.64 -1.43
CA THR A 291 8.04 -7.21 -0.21
C THR A 291 8.25 -8.71 -0.16
N THR A 292 8.38 -9.22 1.05
CA THR A 292 8.26 -10.64 1.39
C THR A 292 7.35 -10.76 2.62
N PRO A 293 6.95 -11.97 3.06
CA PRO A 293 6.08 -12.13 4.23
C PRO A 293 6.59 -11.47 5.52
N SER A 294 7.89 -11.23 5.63
CA SER A 294 8.52 -10.67 6.85
C SER A 294 9.32 -9.40 6.62
N HIS A 295 9.51 -8.96 5.37
CA HIS A 295 10.50 -7.93 5.05
C HIS A 295 10.10 -7.03 3.90
N CYS A 296 10.69 -5.82 3.86
CA CYS A 296 10.53 -4.88 2.76
C CYS A 296 11.85 -4.15 2.49
N TYR A 297 12.23 -4.02 1.22
CA TYR A 297 13.44 -3.34 0.79
C TYR A 297 13.24 -2.66 -0.56
N LEU A 298 14.20 -1.84 -0.98
CA LEU A 298 14.06 -0.97 -2.14
C LEU A 298 14.62 -1.65 -3.39
N GLY A 299 13.83 -1.72 -4.45
CA GLY A 299 14.32 -1.89 -5.81
C GLY A 299 14.37 -0.55 -6.54
N PHE A 300 15.27 -0.39 -7.51
CA PHE A 300 15.26 0.76 -8.41
C PHE A 300 15.70 0.36 -9.81
N ASP A 301 15.07 0.98 -10.79
CA ASP A 301 15.38 0.82 -12.21
C ASP A 301 16.67 1.58 -12.55
N ILE A 302 17.66 0.88 -13.11
CA ILE A 302 19.00 1.42 -13.36
C ILE A 302 19.18 2.03 -14.76
N ASP A 303 18.23 1.82 -15.67
CA ASP A 303 18.30 2.30 -17.06
C ASP A 303 17.00 2.96 -17.57
N GLY A 304 15.95 2.97 -16.76
CA GLY A 304 14.67 3.62 -17.06
C GLY A 304 13.73 2.74 -17.89
N THR A 305 14.14 1.53 -18.26
CA THR A 305 13.35 0.58 -19.06
C THR A 305 12.38 -0.24 -18.22
N GLY A 306 12.61 -0.34 -16.92
CA GLY A 306 11.92 -1.21 -15.97
C GLY A 306 12.43 -2.66 -15.95
N GLN A 307 13.38 -3.02 -16.83
CA GLN A 307 13.87 -4.39 -16.97
C GLN A 307 15.10 -4.65 -16.10
N SER A 308 15.99 -3.66 -15.99
CA SER A 308 17.21 -3.76 -15.19
C SER A 308 16.96 -3.14 -13.82
N THR A 309 16.92 -3.98 -12.77
CA THR A 309 16.65 -3.54 -11.40
C THR A 309 17.83 -3.87 -10.49
N SER A 310 18.20 -2.92 -9.64
CA SER A 310 19.11 -3.13 -8.51
C SER A 310 18.37 -2.97 -7.20
N PHE A 311 18.91 -3.54 -6.11
CA PHE A 311 18.20 -3.72 -4.85
C PHE A 311 19.03 -3.21 -3.68
N VAL A 312 18.47 -2.33 -2.84
CA VAL A 312 19.11 -1.78 -1.65
C VAL A 312 18.39 -2.31 -0.40
N GLU A 313 19.15 -2.99 0.47
CA GLU A 313 18.68 -3.34 1.81
C GLU A 313 18.64 -2.10 2.72
N THR A 314 17.45 -1.49 2.83
CA THR A 314 17.26 -0.23 3.55
C THR A 314 17.40 -0.35 5.07
N THR A 315 17.34 -1.56 5.61
CA THR A 315 17.57 -1.80 7.05
C THR A 315 19.02 -1.66 7.49
N LEU A 316 19.96 -1.64 6.55
CA LEU A 316 21.36 -1.34 6.84
C LEU A 316 21.66 0.16 6.89
N LEU A 317 20.63 1.00 6.77
CA LEU A 317 20.78 2.44 6.91
C LEU A 317 21.21 2.78 8.34
N GLY A 318 22.33 3.49 8.46
CA GLY A 318 22.94 3.84 9.75
C GLY A 318 23.84 2.75 10.34
N GLU A 319 23.83 1.52 9.81
CA GLU A 319 24.75 0.46 10.22
C GLU A 319 26.18 0.71 9.74
N ASP A 320 27.15 0.02 10.33
CA ASP A 320 28.56 0.07 9.92
C ASP A 320 29.01 -1.30 9.43
N LEU A 321 29.57 -1.37 8.22
CA LEU A 321 30.18 -2.58 7.66
C LEU A 321 31.27 -3.14 8.59
N SER A 322 31.89 -2.32 9.45
CA SER A 322 32.85 -2.82 10.44
C SER A 322 32.26 -3.82 11.43
N SER A 323 30.93 -3.88 11.56
CA SER A 323 30.21 -4.85 12.39
C SER A 323 30.15 -6.27 11.79
N THR A 324 30.45 -6.43 10.49
CA THR A 324 30.43 -7.73 9.83
C THR A 324 31.78 -8.46 9.93
N ASP A 325 31.81 -9.74 9.56
CA ASP A 325 33.05 -10.50 9.48
C ASP A 325 34.01 -9.96 8.39
N THR A 326 35.31 -10.26 8.54
CA THR A 326 36.37 -9.76 7.64
C THR A 326 36.19 -10.20 6.19
N ALA A 327 35.57 -11.35 5.92
CA ALA A 327 35.33 -11.82 4.55
C ALA A 327 34.26 -10.95 3.88
N SER A 328 33.14 -10.69 4.57
CA SER A 328 32.09 -9.76 4.11
C SER A 328 32.64 -8.36 3.85
N GLN A 329 33.48 -7.84 4.75
CA GLN A 329 34.16 -6.55 4.55
C GLN A 329 35.05 -6.56 3.30
N SER A 330 35.78 -7.65 3.07
CA SER A 330 36.68 -7.79 1.93
C SER A 330 35.91 -7.90 0.61
N VAL A 331 34.76 -8.56 0.59
CA VAL A 331 33.87 -8.59 -0.58
C VAL A 331 33.42 -7.18 -0.93
N CYS A 332 32.91 -6.40 0.03
CA CYS A 332 32.40 -5.06 -0.22
C CYS A 332 33.51 -4.09 -0.69
N ARG A 333 34.70 -4.14 -0.08
CA ARG A 333 35.84 -3.26 -0.44
C ARG A 333 36.40 -3.54 -1.83
N ASN A 334 36.30 -4.79 -2.31
CA ASN A 334 36.80 -5.21 -3.61
C ASN A 334 35.72 -5.23 -4.70
N TYR A 335 34.46 -4.96 -4.34
CA TYR A 335 33.37 -4.90 -5.31
C TYR A 335 33.53 -3.65 -6.18
N ASN A 336 33.42 -3.83 -7.49
CA ASN A 336 33.48 -2.75 -8.48
C ASN A 336 32.07 -2.51 -9.01
N LEU A 337 31.40 -1.49 -8.46
CA LEU A 337 30.04 -1.14 -8.87
C LEU A 337 30.03 -0.21 -10.08
N THR A 338 30.87 0.83 -10.05
CA THR A 338 30.92 1.91 -11.04
C THR A 338 32.36 2.35 -11.30
N GLU A 339 32.58 3.14 -12.35
CA GLU A 339 33.87 3.80 -12.57
C GLU A 339 34.28 4.79 -11.46
N TYR A 340 33.33 5.24 -10.62
CA TYR A 340 33.56 6.20 -9.54
C TYR A 340 34.07 5.58 -8.23
N ASP A 341 34.10 4.26 -8.15
CA ASP A 341 34.39 3.47 -6.95
C ASP A 341 35.68 3.88 -6.22
N THR A 342 36.78 4.03 -6.95
CA THR A 342 38.06 4.43 -6.36
C THR A 342 38.00 5.86 -5.82
N TYR A 343 37.35 6.76 -6.55
CA TYR A 343 37.20 8.15 -6.14
C TYR A 343 36.37 8.23 -4.83
N LEU A 344 35.19 7.60 -4.79
CA LEU A 344 34.28 7.67 -3.64
C LEU A 344 34.90 7.08 -2.37
N ARG A 345 35.66 5.99 -2.47
CA ARG A 345 36.39 5.40 -1.34
C ARG A 345 37.52 6.30 -0.83
N LEU A 346 38.22 7.01 -1.72
CA LEU A 346 39.32 7.91 -1.35
C LEU A 346 38.84 9.26 -0.81
N THR A 347 37.65 9.72 -1.21
CA THR A 347 37.09 11.02 -0.80
C THR A 347 36.10 10.93 0.36
N SER A 348 35.82 9.75 0.88
CA SER A 348 34.97 9.57 2.06
C SER A 348 35.70 10.05 3.32
N PHE A 349 35.25 11.16 3.91
CA PHE A 349 35.76 11.65 5.20
C PHE A 349 34.88 11.14 6.35
N GLY A 350 35.44 10.37 7.27
CA GLY A 350 34.72 9.80 8.43
C GLY A 350 34.26 8.36 8.20
N LYS A 351 33.05 8.02 8.65
CA LYS A 351 32.44 6.68 8.43
C LYS A 351 32.30 6.44 6.93
N ASN A 352 32.82 5.33 6.41
CA ASN A 352 32.76 5.02 4.99
C ASN A 352 31.33 4.60 4.60
N THR A 353 30.53 5.57 4.18
CA THR A 353 29.14 5.36 3.76
C THR A 353 29.04 4.65 2.41
N TYR A 354 30.09 4.71 1.57
CA TYR A 354 30.12 4.04 0.27
C TYR A 354 30.21 2.52 0.40
N ASP A 355 31.17 2.01 1.19
CA ASP A 355 31.27 0.56 1.41
C ASP A 355 30.01 0.00 2.10
N ASN A 356 29.36 0.79 2.95
CA ASN A 356 28.05 0.43 3.54
C ASN A 356 26.94 0.40 2.48
N PHE A 357 26.97 1.31 1.51
CA PHE A 357 26.02 1.29 0.38
C PHE A 357 26.23 0.06 -0.50
N ILE A 358 27.48 -0.29 -0.82
CA ILE A 358 27.81 -1.53 -1.53
C ILE A 358 27.30 -2.75 -0.76
N TRP A 359 27.50 -2.77 0.56
CA TRP A 359 26.99 -3.85 1.41
C TRP A 359 25.46 -3.96 1.32
N ALA A 360 24.74 -2.84 1.39
CA ALA A 360 23.29 -2.80 1.23
C ALA A 360 22.83 -3.28 -0.15
N LEU A 361 23.57 -2.96 -1.22
CA LEU A 361 23.29 -3.47 -2.56
C LEU A 361 23.47 -4.98 -2.67
N LEU A 362 24.55 -5.50 -2.09
CA LEU A 362 24.85 -6.94 -2.10
C LEU A 362 23.83 -7.74 -1.29
N VAL A 363 23.44 -7.25 -0.11
CA VAL A 363 22.41 -7.90 0.72
C VAL A 363 21.06 -7.85 0.03
N GLY A 364 20.66 -6.69 -0.52
CA GLY A 364 19.41 -6.57 -1.27
C GLY A 364 19.36 -7.50 -2.49
N SER A 365 20.45 -7.57 -3.25
CA SER A 365 20.57 -8.48 -4.40
C SER A 365 20.56 -9.95 -4.01
N GLY A 366 21.18 -10.30 -2.87
CA GLY A 366 21.15 -11.63 -2.29
C GLY A 366 19.74 -12.04 -1.86
N ASN A 367 19.01 -11.14 -1.19
CA ASN A 367 17.62 -11.33 -0.79
C ASN A 367 16.70 -11.56 -2.00
N TRP A 368 16.87 -10.78 -3.06
CA TRP A 368 16.14 -10.96 -4.31
C TRP A 368 16.47 -12.31 -4.96
N THR A 369 17.75 -12.62 -5.16
CA THR A 369 18.20 -13.83 -5.87
C THR A 369 17.75 -15.10 -5.16
N LYS A 370 17.77 -15.12 -3.83
CA LYS A 370 17.36 -16.26 -3.00
C LYS A 370 15.91 -16.68 -3.23
N ASP A 371 15.02 -15.70 -3.48
CA ASP A 371 13.57 -15.90 -3.56
C ASP A 371 13.02 -15.52 -4.95
N ALA A 372 13.88 -15.43 -5.97
CA ALA A 372 13.54 -14.90 -7.29
C ALA A 372 12.39 -15.65 -7.97
N ASP A 373 12.26 -16.95 -7.73
CA ASP A 373 11.21 -17.83 -8.26
C ASP A 373 9.84 -17.63 -7.60
N LYS A 374 9.78 -16.91 -6.47
CA LYS A 374 8.55 -16.65 -5.71
C LYS A 374 7.85 -15.35 -6.10
N TYR A 375 8.55 -14.43 -6.74
CA TYR A 375 7.97 -13.17 -7.22
C TYR A 375 7.22 -13.43 -8.52
N ASP A 376 5.94 -13.09 -8.55
CA ASP A 376 5.09 -13.22 -9.73
C ASP A 376 4.21 -11.98 -9.86
N GLU A 377 4.38 -11.24 -10.96
CA GLU A 377 3.61 -10.04 -11.27
C GLU A 377 2.10 -10.32 -11.42
N ALA A 378 1.70 -11.57 -11.70
CA ALA A 378 0.30 -11.97 -11.74
C ALA A 378 -0.38 -11.92 -10.36
N ASN A 379 0.41 -11.88 -9.27
CA ASN A 379 -0.11 -11.81 -7.91
C ASN A 379 -0.41 -10.38 -7.44
N GLU A 380 -0.05 -9.36 -8.23
CA GLU A 380 -0.21 -7.97 -7.82
C GLU A 380 -1.68 -7.55 -7.86
N GLY A 381 -2.26 -7.22 -6.70
CA GLY A 381 -3.70 -6.97 -6.55
C GLY A 381 -4.56 -8.23 -6.75
N ALA A 382 -3.96 -9.43 -6.59
CA ALA A 382 -4.67 -10.69 -6.76
C ALA A 382 -5.71 -10.94 -5.66
N VAL A 383 -6.65 -11.82 -6.01
CA VAL A 383 -7.74 -12.25 -5.14
C VAL A 383 -7.90 -13.76 -5.25
N GLU A 384 -7.93 -14.46 -4.12
CA GLU A 384 -7.96 -15.93 -4.09
C GLU A 384 -8.88 -16.43 -2.95
N ILE A 385 -9.59 -17.54 -3.20
CA ILE A 385 -10.33 -18.23 -2.15
C ILE A 385 -9.36 -19.06 -1.32
N VAL A 386 -9.44 -18.92 0.01
CA VAL A 386 -8.57 -19.60 0.96
C VAL A 386 -9.35 -20.54 1.88
N THR A 387 -8.65 -21.55 2.39
CA THR A 387 -9.08 -22.48 3.43
C THR A 387 -8.03 -22.46 4.54
N LEU A 388 -8.32 -23.11 5.67
CA LEU A 388 -7.33 -23.26 6.74
C LEU A 388 -6.07 -24.04 6.29
N GLU A 389 -6.17 -24.82 5.20
CA GLU A 389 -5.07 -25.62 4.66
C GLU A 389 -4.12 -24.79 3.80
N ASN A 390 -4.65 -23.90 2.94
CA ASN A 390 -3.83 -23.13 1.98
C ASN A 390 -3.54 -21.69 2.41
N VAL A 391 -4.19 -21.15 3.45
CA VAL A 391 -4.10 -19.72 3.80
C VAL A 391 -2.67 -19.23 4.01
N ASN A 392 -1.79 -20.04 4.62
CA ASN A 392 -0.40 -19.65 4.85
C ASN A 392 0.41 -19.60 3.54
N GLU A 393 0.13 -20.52 2.61
CA GLU A 393 0.77 -20.56 1.29
C GLU A 393 0.32 -19.38 0.44
N THR A 394 -1.00 -19.12 0.37
CA THR A 394 -1.55 -17.96 -0.33
C THR A 394 -1.06 -16.65 0.28
N PHE A 395 -0.97 -16.55 1.62
CA PHE A 395 -0.37 -15.40 2.30
C PHE A 395 1.08 -15.20 1.87
N ALA A 396 1.89 -16.27 1.86
CA ALA A 396 3.27 -16.18 1.43
C ALA A 396 3.37 -15.67 -0.01
N LYS A 397 2.62 -16.30 -0.92
CA LYS A 397 2.51 -15.94 -2.33
C LYS A 397 2.13 -14.47 -2.53
N PHE A 398 1.14 -13.97 -1.82
CA PHE A 398 0.66 -12.59 -1.96
C PHE A 398 1.64 -11.55 -1.41
N ASN A 399 2.55 -11.92 -0.50
CA ASN A 399 3.52 -11.00 0.06
C ASN A 399 4.83 -10.93 -0.72
N TYR A 400 5.12 -11.86 -1.64
CA TYR A 400 6.27 -11.76 -2.55
C TYR A 400 5.94 -10.85 -3.74
N GLN A 401 6.17 -9.54 -3.60
CA GLN A 401 5.78 -8.55 -4.62
C GLN A 401 6.96 -7.65 -5.03
N LYS A 402 6.97 -7.26 -6.31
CA LYS A 402 7.79 -6.17 -6.86
C LYS A 402 6.86 -5.03 -7.27
N ILE A 403 6.59 -4.11 -6.35
CA ILE A 403 5.52 -3.12 -6.49
C ILE A 403 6.06 -1.86 -7.15
N SER A 404 5.68 -1.58 -8.40
CA SER A 404 6.10 -0.37 -9.11
C SER A 404 5.36 0.87 -8.59
N VAL A 405 6.08 1.82 -8.01
CA VAL A 405 5.48 3.07 -7.53
C VAL A 405 4.91 3.88 -8.70
N VAL A 406 5.62 3.91 -9.84
CA VAL A 406 5.18 4.61 -11.05
C VAL A 406 3.85 4.07 -11.56
N LYS A 407 3.70 2.73 -11.62
CA LYS A 407 2.47 2.06 -12.07
C LYS A 407 1.27 2.53 -11.24
N TYR A 408 1.38 2.58 -9.91
CA TYR A 408 0.28 3.01 -9.05
C TYR A 408 -0.01 4.51 -9.14
N ARG A 409 1.01 5.34 -9.34
CA ARG A 409 0.80 6.77 -9.65
C ARG A 409 0.03 6.98 -10.93
N GLU A 410 0.40 6.27 -12.00
CA GLU A 410 -0.31 6.33 -13.29
C GLU A 410 -1.76 5.84 -13.18
N LEU A 411 -2.03 4.94 -12.23
CA LEU A 411 -3.38 4.45 -11.97
C LEU A 411 -4.22 5.41 -11.13
N GLY A 412 -3.61 6.42 -10.50
CA GLY A 412 -4.30 7.44 -9.69
C GLY A 412 -4.22 7.22 -8.18
N LEU A 413 -3.33 6.34 -7.71
CA LEU A 413 -3.14 6.11 -6.28
C LEU A 413 -2.43 7.32 -5.64
N LEU A 414 -3.09 7.94 -4.64
CA LEU A 414 -2.61 9.16 -4.04
C LEU A 414 -1.56 8.93 -2.94
N PRO A 415 -0.48 9.74 -2.91
CA PRO A 415 0.39 9.81 -1.74
C PRO A 415 -0.38 10.43 -0.56
N ILE A 416 -0.18 9.89 0.64
CA ILE A 416 -0.66 10.46 1.90
C ILE A 416 0.06 11.78 2.10
N ASN A 417 -0.69 12.87 2.00
CA ASN A 417 -0.17 14.23 2.03
C ASN A 417 -0.38 14.83 3.42
N HIS A 418 0.52 14.54 4.35
CA HIS A 418 0.59 15.23 5.63
C HIS A 418 2.03 15.37 6.09
#